data_AF-A0A1L9R8Q7-F1
#
_entry.id   AF-A0A1L9R8Q7-F1
#
_cell.length_a   1.000
_cell.length_b   1.000
_cell.length_c   1.000
_cell.angle_alpha   90.00
_cell.angle_beta   90.00
_cell.angle_gamma   90.00
#
_symmetry.space_group_name_H-M   'P 1'
#
loop_
_entity.id
_entity.type
_entity.pdbx_description
1 polymer ?
#
loop_
_entity_poly.entity_id
_entity_poly.type
_entity_poly.pdbx_seq_one_letter_code
_entity_poly.pdbx_strand_id
1 'polypeptide(L)'
;MDVFENGVAETGAELGIVMKAHTPLGAGMLTGRLRSPDGLPANEYHRFFPRFQPENFGNNLQLVEKITRLAEERKCMPAQLALAWIKSKSRQPGMPFIVPVAGARSERRIIAMQQMSS
;
A
#
# COMPACT_ATOMS: atom_id res chain seq x y z
N MET A 1 -2.10 1.67 -17.33
CA MET A 1 -2.08 0.22 -17.57
C MET A 1 -1.84 -0.45 -16.22
N ASP A 2 -2.69 -1.38 -15.81
CA ASP A 2 -2.54 -2.12 -14.55
C ASP A 2 -1.50 -3.25 -14.74
N VAL A 3 -0.60 -3.42 -13.78
CA VAL A 3 0.46 -4.46 -13.81
C VAL A 3 -0.11 -5.88 -13.78
N PHE A 4 -1.32 -6.04 -13.30
CA PHE A 4 -2.01 -7.32 -13.26
C PHE A 4 -2.72 -7.67 -14.58
N GLU A 5 -2.85 -6.71 -15.50
CA GLU A 5 -3.60 -6.88 -16.75
C GLU A 5 -2.73 -6.66 -17.99
N ASN A 6 -1.49 -6.23 -17.82
CA ASN A 6 -0.58 -5.90 -18.92
C ASN A 6 0.44 -7.00 -19.25
N GLY A 7 0.26 -8.21 -18.73
CA GLY A 7 1.15 -9.36 -18.92
C GLY A 7 2.43 -9.36 -18.07
N VAL A 8 2.80 -8.24 -17.41
CA VAL A 8 4.05 -8.18 -16.63
C VAL A 8 4.02 -9.14 -15.43
N ALA A 9 2.90 -9.20 -14.70
CA ALA A 9 2.76 -10.14 -13.58
C ALA A 9 2.78 -11.60 -14.05
N GLU A 10 2.08 -11.89 -15.16
CA GLU A 10 2.01 -13.24 -15.75
C GLU A 10 3.40 -13.73 -16.18
N THR A 11 4.13 -12.96 -16.98
CA THR A 11 5.52 -13.28 -17.36
C THR A 11 6.42 -13.43 -16.14
N GLY A 12 6.23 -12.59 -15.11
CA GLY A 12 6.95 -12.73 -13.86
C GLY A 12 6.71 -14.08 -13.17
N ALA A 13 5.47 -14.57 -13.18
CA ALA A 13 5.12 -15.87 -12.61
C ALA A 13 5.71 -17.03 -13.43
N GLU A 14 5.57 -16.98 -14.76
CA GLU A 14 6.10 -18.00 -15.68
C GLU A 14 7.61 -18.19 -15.56
N LEU A 15 8.35 -17.09 -15.40
CA LEU A 15 9.81 -17.09 -15.32
C LEU A 15 10.35 -17.21 -13.88
N GLY A 16 9.49 -17.31 -12.86
CA GLY A 16 9.91 -17.36 -11.47
C GLY A 16 10.55 -16.06 -10.94
N ILE A 17 10.18 -14.91 -11.52
CA ILE A 17 10.70 -13.59 -11.14
C ILE A 17 9.89 -13.00 -9.99
N VAL A 18 10.58 -12.57 -8.93
CA VAL A 18 9.95 -11.89 -7.79
C VAL A 18 9.60 -10.44 -8.12
N MET A 19 8.38 -10.03 -7.81
CA MET A 19 7.95 -8.64 -7.93
C MET A 19 8.09 -7.90 -6.61
N LYS A 20 8.73 -6.73 -6.64
CA LYS A 20 8.81 -5.82 -5.49
C LYS A 20 7.70 -4.78 -5.56
N ALA A 21 6.78 -4.78 -4.60
CA ALA A 21 5.82 -3.68 -4.46
C ALA A 21 6.50 -2.50 -3.77
N HIS A 22 6.85 -1.48 -4.56
CA HIS A 22 7.43 -0.24 -4.07
C HIS A 22 6.37 0.69 -3.48
N THR A 23 6.70 1.41 -2.41
CA THR A 23 5.77 2.33 -1.70
C THR A 23 4.39 1.70 -1.40
N PRO A 24 4.33 0.49 -0.80
CA PRO A 24 3.09 -0.29 -0.70
C PRO A 24 1.99 0.38 0.14
N LEU A 25 2.33 1.40 0.94
CA LEU A 25 1.40 2.18 1.75
C LEU A 25 1.02 3.52 1.12
N GLY A 26 1.33 3.73 -0.17
CA GLY A 26 1.02 4.96 -0.90
C GLY A 26 1.62 6.20 -0.25
N ALA A 27 2.90 6.16 0.10
CA ALA A 27 3.58 7.24 0.84
C ALA A 27 2.87 7.64 2.16
N GLY A 28 2.23 6.69 2.83
CA GLY A 28 1.53 6.91 4.10
C GLY A 28 0.04 7.19 3.96
N MET A 29 -0.48 7.39 2.75
CA MET A 29 -1.91 7.61 2.49
C MET A 29 -2.77 6.45 3.02
N LEU A 30 -2.34 5.20 2.79
CA LEU A 30 -3.08 4.00 3.22
C LEU A 30 -2.95 3.68 4.72
N THR A 31 -2.34 4.58 5.51
CA THR A 31 -2.27 4.43 6.97
C THR A 31 -3.46 5.06 7.68
N GLY A 32 -4.29 5.84 6.98
CA GLY A 32 -5.42 6.60 7.56
C GLY A 32 -5.03 7.84 8.36
N ARG A 33 -3.73 8.14 8.48
CA ARG A 33 -3.22 9.28 9.26
C ARG A 33 -3.15 10.59 8.47
N LEU A 34 -3.02 10.52 7.15
CA LEU A 34 -2.93 11.70 6.31
C LEU A 34 -4.34 12.23 6.03
N ARG A 35 -4.68 13.40 6.61
CA ARG A 35 -6.01 14.04 6.48
C ARG A 35 -6.01 15.32 5.66
N SER A 36 -4.84 15.81 5.27
CA SER A 36 -4.65 16.97 4.38
C SER A 36 -3.36 16.77 3.55
N PRO A 37 -3.25 17.33 2.33
CA PRO A 37 -2.00 17.38 1.57
C PRO A 37 -0.83 17.99 2.36
N ASP A 38 -1.11 18.91 3.29
CA ASP A 38 -0.11 19.57 4.13
C ASP A 38 0.48 18.65 5.21
N GLY A 39 -0.12 17.48 5.44
CA GLY A 39 0.45 16.47 6.31
C GLY A 39 1.65 15.73 5.70
N LEU A 40 1.96 15.96 4.41
CA LEU A 40 3.19 15.50 3.78
C LEU A 40 4.33 16.50 4.04
N PRO A 41 5.55 16.04 4.40
CA PRO A 41 6.69 16.93 4.55
C PRO A 41 6.95 17.73 3.27
N ALA A 42 7.29 19.01 3.40
CA ALA A 42 7.47 19.92 2.28
C ALA A 42 8.56 19.49 1.28
N ASN A 43 9.54 18.69 1.73
CA ASN A 43 10.63 18.16 0.91
C ASN A 43 10.36 16.74 0.36
N GLU A 44 9.15 16.19 0.53
CA GLU A 44 8.83 14.89 -0.05
C GLU A 44 8.40 15.00 -1.52
N TYR A 45 9.14 14.31 -2.40
CA TYR A 45 8.83 14.16 -3.82
C TYR A 45 7.39 13.63 -4.06
N HIS A 46 6.87 12.82 -3.15
CA HIS A 46 5.50 12.30 -3.23
C HIS A 46 4.44 13.40 -3.27
N ARG A 47 4.71 14.60 -2.74
CA ARG A 47 3.77 15.74 -2.76
C ARG A 47 3.36 16.15 -4.18
N PHE A 48 4.18 15.85 -5.18
CA PHE A 48 3.89 16.14 -6.59
C PHE A 48 3.08 15.06 -7.30
N PHE A 49 2.79 13.92 -6.64
CA PHE A 49 1.98 12.89 -7.28
C PHE A 49 0.54 13.35 -7.45
N PRO A 50 -0.14 12.97 -8.55
CA PRO A 50 -1.53 13.35 -8.81
C PRO A 50 -2.47 13.08 -7.63
N ARG A 51 -2.26 11.96 -6.93
CA ARG A 51 -3.11 11.54 -5.80
C ARG A 51 -3.09 12.48 -4.60
N PHE A 52 -2.07 13.33 -4.48
CA PHE A 52 -1.93 14.30 -3.40
C PHE A 52 -2.24 15.74 -3.82
N GLN A 53 -2.57 15.98 -5.10
CA GLN A 53 -3.01 17.30 -5.53
C GLN A 53 -4.42 17.60 -5.00
N PRO A 54 -4.75 18.88 -4.71
CA PRO A 54 -6.02 19.27 -4.11
C PRO A 54 -7.25 18.70 -4.84
N GLU A 55 -7.20 18.63 -6.17
CA GLU A 55 -8.30 18.16 -7.03
C GLU A 55 -8.60 16.67 -6.83
N ASN A 56 -7.60 15.87 -6.44
CA ASN A 56 -7.71 14.42 -6.26
C ASN A 56 -7.74 14.00 -4.78
N PHE A 57 -7.19 14.82 -3.88
CA PHE A 57 -6.98 14.43 -2.49
C PHE A 57 -8.29 14.08 -1.78
N GLY A 58 -9.34 14.89 -1.97
CA GLY A 58 -10.66 14.64 -1.38
C GLY A 58 -11.25 13.28 -1.78
N ASN A 59 -11.21 12.95 -3.07
CA ASN A 59 -11.70 11.67 -3.59
C ASN A 59 -10.88 10.49 -3.06
N ASN A 60 -9.55 10.63 -3.01
CA ASN A 60 -8.67 9.60 -2.46
C ASN A 60 -8.89 9.42 -0.95
N LEU A 61 -9.17 10.51 -0.21
CA LEU A 61 -9.46 10.44 1.21
C LEU A 61 -10.73 9.64 1.49
N GLN A 62 -11.79 9.80 0.69
CA GLN A 62 -13.01 8.99 0.82
C GLN A 62 -12.75 7.49 0.62
N LEU A 63 -11.83 7.13 -0.29
CA LEU A 63 -11.42 5.73 -0.46
C LEU A 63 -10.62 5.22 0.74
N VAL A 64 -9.70 6.04 1.26
CA VAL A 64 -8.93 5.71 2.47
C VAL A 64 -9.85 5.52 3.67
N GLU A 65 -10.89 6.33 3.83
CA GLU A 65 -11.87 6.19 4.92
C GLU A 65 -12.61 4.85 4.86
N LYS A 66 -12.98 4.38 3.66
CA LYS A 66 -13.57 3.04 3.48
C LYS A 66 -12.59 1.94 3.89
N ILE A 67 -11.31 2.07 3.51
CA ILE A 67 -10.26 1.13 3.92
C ILE A 67 -10.07 1.16 5.44
N THR A 68 -10.09 2.34 6.05
CA THR A 68 -9.96 2.50 7.51
C THR A 68 -11.10 1.81 8.24
N ARG A 69 -12.35 2.03 7.81
CA ARG A 69 -13.51 1.35 8.38
C ARG A 69 -13.44 -0.17 8.24
N LEU A 70 -13.05 -0.66 7.06
CA LEU A 70 -12.86 -2.10 6.85
C LEU A 70 -11.77 -2.68 7.76
N ALA A 71 -10.69 -1.94 8.00
CA ALA A 71 -9.63 -2.36 8.91
C ALA A 71 -10.14 -2.41 10.36
N GLU A 72 -10.94 -1.43 10.79
CA GLU A 72 -11.60 -1.42 12.11
C GLU A 72 -12.52 -2.62 12.30
N GLU A 73 -13.37 -2.94 11.32
CA GLU A 73 -14.24 -4.11 11.32
C GLU A 73 -13.44 -5.43 11.45
N ARG A 74 -12.23 -5.46 10.88
CA ARG A 74 -11.28 -6.59 10.94
C ARG A 74 -10.32 -6.52 12.14
N LYS A 75 -10.46 -5.51 13.02
CA LYS A 75 -9.61 -5.28 14.18
C LYS A 75 -8.11 -5.22 13.84
N CYS A 76 -7.76 -4.60 12.71
CA CYS A 76 -6.39 -4.41 12.26
C CYS A 76 -6.13 -2.95 11.87
N MET A 77 -4.86 -2.59 11.69
CA MET A 77 -4.48 -1.28 11.17
C MET A 77 -4.74 -1.18 9.66
N PRO A 78 -5.10 -0.01 9.11
CA PRO A 78 -5.25 0.18 7.66
C PRO A 78 -4.00 -0.22 6.87
N ALA A 79 -2.81 0.06 7.43
CA ALA A 79 -1.55 -0.36 6.85
C ALA A 79 -1.40 -1.89 6.80
N GLN A 80 -1.88 -2.61 7.82
CA GLN A 80 -1.87 -4.07 7.82
C GLN A 80 -2.83 -4.63 6.76
N LEU A 81 -4.03 -4.06 6.65
CA LEU A 81 -4.99 -4.44 5.63
C LEU A 81 -4.43 -4.25 4.21
N ALA A 82 -3.79 -3.12 3.93
CA ALA A 82 -3.15 -2.86 2.65
C ALA A 82 -2.03 -3.86 2.32
N LEU A 83 -1.17 -4.18 3.29
CA LEU A 83 -0.12 -5.18 3.11
C LEU A 83 -0.69 -6.60 2.95
N ALA A 84 -1.76 -6.94 3.67
CA ALA A 84 -2.45 -8.21 3.54
C ALA A 84 -3.06 -8.38 2.16
N TRP A 85 -3.60 -7.31 1.56
CA TRP A 85 -4.09 -7.32 0.18
C TRP A 85 -2.98 -7.61 -0.84
N ILE A 86 -1.79 -7.01 -0.67
CA ILE A 86 -0.64 -7.33 -1.56
C ILE A 86 -0.24 -8.81 -1.40
N LYS A 87 -0.15 -9.29 -0.17
CA LYS A 87 0.16 -10.71 0.10
C LYS A 87 -0.91 -11.65 -0.47
N SER A 88 -2.18 -11.25 -0.47
CA SER A 88 -3.24 -12.08 -1.05
C SER A 88 -3.13 -12.17 -2.57
N LYS A 89 -2.72 -11.10 -3.25
CA LYS A 89 -2.40 -11.13 -4.69
C LYS A 89 -1.28 -12.13 -5.00
N SER A 90 -0.21 -12.13 -4.22
CA SER A 90 0.88 -13.11 -4.36
C SER A 90 0.46 -14.58 -4.17
N ARG A 91 -0.71 -14.85 -3.57
CA ARG A 91 -1.23 -16.21 -3.34
C ARG A 91 -2.20 -16.66 -4.43
N GLN A 92 -2.56 -15.79 -5.37
CA GLN A 92 -3.47 -16.14 -6.45
C GLN A 92 -2.75 -16.99 -7.51
N PRO A 93 -3.43 -17.98 -8.13
CA PRO A 93 -2.88 -18.71 -9.26
C PRO A 93 -2.44 -17.77 -10.38
N GLY A 94 -1.30 -18.04 -11.01
CA GLY A 94 -0.76 -17.21 -12.09
C GLY A 94 -0.13 -15.89 -11.65
N MET A 95 -0.02 -15.62 -10.34
CA MET A 95 0.67 -14.44 -9.83
C MET A 95 2.10 -14.78 -9.40
N PRO A 96 3.06 -13.85 -9.58
CA PRO A 96 4.41 -14.03 -9.10
C PRO A 96 4.45 -13.88 -7.58
N PHE A 97 5.58 -14.25 -6.97
CA PHE A 97 5.83 -13.90 -5.58
C PHE A 97 5.99 -12.37 -5.45
N ILE A 98 5.12 -11.73 -4.66
CA ILE A 98 5.12 -10.26 -4.48
C ILE A 98 5.61 -9.93 -3.07
N VAL A 99 6.73 -9.20 -2.99
CA VAL A 99 7.31 -8.72 -1.73
C VAL A 99 6.98 -7.23 -1.54
N PRO A 100 6.11 -6.86 -0.58
CA PRO A 100 5.92 -5.47 -0.22
C PRO A 100 7.10 -4.94 0.58
N VAL A 101 7.66 -3.80 0.15
CA VAL A 101 8.76 -3.14 0.86
C VAL A 101 8.23 -1.91 1.58
N ALA A 102 7.74 -2.12 2.79
CA ALA A 102 7.25 -1.08 3.68
C ALA A 102 8.38 -0.57 4.59
N GLY A 103 8.91 0.62 4.30
CA GLY A 103 9.89 1.27 5.15
C GLY A 103 9.26 1.86 6.42
N ALA A 104 10.04 1.93 7.50
CA ALA A 104 9.68 2.62 8.74
C ALA A 104 10.90 3.34 9.31
N ARG A 105 10.69 4.52 9.93
CA ARG A 105 11.74 5.30 10.61
C ARG A 105 11.72 5.15 12.14
N SER A 106 11.01 4.15 12.65
CA SER A 106 10.81 3.92 14.08
C SER A 106 10.65 2.43 14.35
N GLU A 107 11.39 1.92 15.32
CA GLU A 107 11.32 0.54 15.79
C GLU A 107 9.89 0.12 16.18
N ARG A 108 9.17 0.98 16.92
CA ARG A 108 7.77 0.75 17.30
C ARG A 108 6.89 0.47 16.07
N ARG A 109 7.15 1.15 14.94
CA ARG A 109 6.39 0.94 13.70
C ARG A 109 6.76 -0.38 13.03
N ILE A 110 8.02 -0.81 13.10
CA ILE A 110 8.46 -2.12 12.59
C ILE A 110 7.75 -3.23 13.37
N ILE A 111 7.78 -3.16 14.70
CA ILE A 111 7.15 -4.17 15.57
C ILE A 111 5.65 -4.26 15.30
N ALA A 112 4.95 -3.13 15.22
CA ALA A 112 3.51 -3.10 14.94
C ALA A 112 3.14 -3.69 13.56
N MET A 113 4.06 -3.63 12.58
CA MET A 113 3.86 -4.24 11.26
C MET A 113 4.20 -5.74 11.23
N GLN A 114 5.09 -6.23 12.10
CA GLN A 114 5.51 -7.64 12.15
C GLN A 114 4.46 -8.57 12.78
N GLN A 115 3.55 -8.06 13.61
CA GLN A 115 2.46 -8.83 14.23
C GLN A 115 1.44 -9.44 13.22
N MET A 116 1.70 -9.29 11.92
CA MET A 116 0.88 -9.77 10.79
C MET A 116 1.40 -11.09 10.18
N SER A 117 2.48 -11.66 10.71
CA SER A 117 3.16 -12.86 10.18
C SER A 117 2.79 -14.15 10.92
N SER A 118 1.73 -14.13 11.72
CA SER A 118 1.18 -15.29 12.43
C SER A 118 -0.22 -15.61 11.94
#